data_AF-A0A8H3QU81-F1
#
_entry.id   AF-A0A8H3QU81-F1
#
_cell.length_a   1.000
_cell.length_b   1.000
_cell.length_c   1.000
_cell.angle_alpha   90.00
_cell.angle_beta   90.00
_cell.angle_gamma   90.00
#
_symmetry.space_group_name_H-M   'P 1'
#
loop_
_entity.id
_entity.type
_entity.pdbx_description
1 polymer ?
#
loop_
_entity_poly.entity_id
_entity_poly.type
_entity_poly.pdbx_seq_one_letter_code
_entity_poly.pdbx_strand_id
1 'polypeptide(L)'
;MKVPRKNKISSSVVYTKPTKEQKEYYKQKSVVENTHLSTNNWLKKFEKYRKTIGLAGNCKNITNLKDLEEQISDYVTVMKQQNGEEYSISSIINVMHALNQHLNMYSPLRPVDLLDQKQFPDLHLILDGKLKELAELEITDEDVYIYQDQNTLTSCRTTSMIINEQNNDNQNIDITPDTISTPGFRSALQVAKENISLQQVSVNNDKKMKEPRK
;
A
#
# COMPACT_ATOMS: atom_id res chain seq x y z
N MET A 1 48.49 -34.08 -27.18
CA MET A 1 47.92 -32.71 -27.16
C MET A 1 47.26 -32.46 -25.81
N LYS A 2 47.75 -31.48 -25.01
CA LYS A 2 47.10 -31.06 -23.76
C LYS A 2 46.24 -29.83 -24.07
N VAL A 3 44.93 -29.94 -23.87
CA VAL A 3 43.99 -28.82 -24.03
C VAL A 3 44.16 -27.86 -22.83
N PRO A 4 44.29 -26.53 -23.03
CA PRO A 4 44.43 -25.60 -21.91
C PRO A 4 43.13 -25.54 -21.11
N ARG A 5 43.19 -25.76 -19.79
CA ARG A 5 42.07 -25.49 -18.89
C ARG A 5 41.82 -23.98 -18.89
N LYS A 6 40.60 -23.57 -19.25
CA LYS A 6 40.14 -22.20 -19.12
C LYS A 6 40.17 -21.82 -17.64
N ASN A 7 41.02 -20.88 -17.25
CA ASN A 7 41.04 -20.32 -15.90
C ASN A 7 39.68 -19.68 -15.63
N LYS A 8 38.97 -20.21 -14.62
CA LYS A 8 37.70 -19.67 -14.15
C LYS A 8 38.03 -18.37 -13.40
N ILE A 9 37.85 -17.22 -14.07
CA ILE A 9 38.02 -15.90 -13.46
C ILE A 9 36.96 -15.80 -12.35
N SER A 10 37.39 -15.95 -11.10
CA SER A 10 36.57 -15.63 -9.94
C SER A 10 36.48 -14.10 -9.90
N SER A 11 35.39 -13.54 -10.42
CA SER A 11 35.12 -12.12 -10.29
C SER A 11 34.84 -11.83 -8.81
N SER A 12 35.81 -11.25 -8.11
CA SER A 12 35.60 -10.76 -6.75
C SER A 12 34.54 -9.66 -6.79
N VAL A 13 33.41 -9.87 -6.12
CA VAL A 13 32.35 -8.86 -6.00
C VAL A 13 32.87 -7.73 -5.11
N VAL A 14 33.00 -6.53 -5.68
CA VAL A 14 33.39 -5.33 -4.93
C VAL A 14 32.12 -4.59 -4.51
N TYR A 15 31.91 -4.44 -3.21
CA TYR A 15 30.81 -3.66 -2.65
C TYR A 15 31.26 -2.24 -2.35
N THR A 16 30.45 -1.24 -2.71
CA THR A 16 30.72 0.18 -2.42
C THR A 16 29.62 0.76 -1.54
N LYS A 17 30.00 1.77 -0.74
CA LYS A 17 29.07 2.45 0.16
C LYS A 17 28.10 3.32 -0.66
N PRO A 18 26.77 3.15 -0.53
CA PRO A 18 25.80 3.92 -1.31
C PRO A 18 25.77 5.39 -0.88
N THR A 19 25.58 6.28 -1.86
CA THR A 19 25.46 7.72 -1.66
C THR A 19 24.13 8.10 -1.00
N LYS A 20 24.04 9.32 -0.46
CA LYS A 20 22.78 9.84 0.12
C LYS A 20 21.66 9.90 -0.93
N GLU A 21 22.01 10.29 -2.17
CA GLU A 21 21.08 10.38 -3.30
C GLU A 21 20.56 9.01 -3.73
N GLN A 22 21.42 7.99 -3.78
CA GLN A 22 21.00 6.62 -4.08
C GLN A 22 20.01 6.11 -3.03
N LYS A 23 20.27 6.37 -1.74
CA LYS A 23 19.34 6.01 -0.66
C LYS A 23 18.03 6.76 -0.79
N GLU A 24 18.05 8.05 -1.11
CA GLU A 24 16.85 8.87 -1.26
C GLU A 24 16.01 8.46 -2.48
N TYR A 25 16.66 8.12 -3.60
CA TYR A 25 16.01 7.55 -4.78
C TYR A 25 15.17 6.31 -4.44
N TYR A 26 15.75 5.37 -3.68
CA TYR A 26 15.02 4.16 -3.29
C TYR A 26 13.90 4.44 -2.27
N LYS A 27 14.07 5.40 -1.36
CA LYS A 27 12.97 5.84 -0.48
C LYS A 27 11.80 6.39 -1.29
N GLN A 28 12.06 7.28 -2.24
CA GLN A 28 11.00 7.85 -3.09
C GLN A 28 10.34 6.77 -3.94
N LYS A 29 11.12 5.83 -4.48
CA LYS A 29 10.60 4.71 -5.27
C LYS A 29 9.82 3.68 -4.44
N SER A 30 10.04 3.63 -3.13
CA SER A 30 9.28 2.77 -2.22
C SER A 30 7.85 3.27 -1.96
N VAL A 31 7.57 4.55 -2.28
CA VAL A 31 6.23 5.13 -2.17
C VAL A 31 5.41 4.64 -3.37
N VAL A 32 4.68 3.55 -3.19
CA VAL A 32 3.75 3.04 -4.20
C VAL A 32 2.35 3.54 -3.87
N GLU A 33 1.76 4.36 -4.75
CA GLU A 33 0.41 4.91 -4.58
C GLU A 33 -0.65 3.81 -4.34
N ASN A 34 -0.52 2.67 -5.02
CA ASN A 34 -1.42 1.53 -4.85
C ASN A 34 -1.43 0.98 -3.42
N THR A 35 -0.29 1.01 -2.72
CA THR A 35 -0.20 0.57 -1.31
C THR A 35 -0.96 1.55 -0.42
N HIS A 36 -0.82 2.86 -0.64
CA HIS A 36 -1.58 3.86 0.11
C HIS A 36 -3.09 3.75 -0.13
N LEU A 37 -3.51 3.51 -1.38
CA LEU A 37 -4.92 3.30 -1.71
C LEU A 37 -5.49 2.06 -1.03
N SER A 38 -4.76 0.94 -1.05
CA SER A 38 -5.15 -0.29 -0.37
C SER A 38 -5.28 -0.11 1.14
N THR A 39 -4.27 0.49 1.79
CA THR A 39 -4.29 0.80 3.23
C THR A 39 -5.49 1.69 3.58
N ASN A 40 -5.77 2.73 2.78
CA ASN A 40 -6.91 3.61 2.99
C ASN A 40 -8.26 2.89 2.82
N ASN A 41 -8.36 1.92 1.93
CA ASN A 41 -9.60 1.15 1.75
C ASN A 41 -9.90 0.27 2.96
N TRP A 42 -8.88 -0.41 3.51
CA TRP A 42 -9.04 -1.21 4.73
C TRP A 42 -9.38 -0.34 5.94
N LEU A 43 -8.73 0.82 6.07
CA LEU A 43 -9.07 1.79 7.11
C LEU A 43 -10.51 2.27 7.00
N LYS A 44 -10.98 2.64 5.80
CA LYS A 44 -12.37 3.05 5.60
C LYS A 44 -13.36 1.97 6.03
N LYS A 45 -13.07 0.69 5.78
CA LYS A 45 -13.91 -0.43 6.20
C LYS A 45 -13.92 -0.58 7.74
N PHE A 46 -12.77 -0.47 8.38
CA PHE A 46 -12.68 -0.50 9.85
C PHE A 46 -13.42 0.69 10.49
N GLU A 47 -13.24 1.90 9.97
CA GLU A 47 -13.96 3.09 10.47
C GLU A 47 -15.47 3.01 10.21
N LYS A 48 -15.89 2.40 9.10
CA LYS A 48 -17.31 2.13 8.84
C LYS A 48 -17.85 1.21 9.93
N TYR A 49 -17.17 0.10 10.22
CA TYR A 49 -17.55 -0.80 11.32
C TYR A 49 -17.66 -0.04 12.66
N ARG A 50 -16.62 0.71 13.06
CA ARG A 50 -16.63 1.49 14.31
C ARG A 50 -17.84 2.44 14.41
N LYS A 51 -18.17 3.13 13.31
CA LYS A 51 -19.36 3.97 13.23
C LYS A 51 -20.67 3.19 13.35
N THR A 52 -20.76 2.00 12.74
CA THR A 52 -21.99 1.18 12.80
C THR A 52 -22.32 0.70 14.21
N ILE A 53 -21.31 0.48 15.05
CA ILE A 53 -21.49 0.09 16.45
C ILE A 53 -21.46 1.29 17.43
N GLY A 54 -21.47 2.52 16.91
CA GLY A 54 -21.57 3.74 17.73
C GLY A 54 -20.27 4.20 18.42
N LEU A 55 -19.11 3.70 18.00
CA LEU A 55 -17.82 4.13 18.56
C LEU A 55 -17.43 5.52 18.05
N ALA A 56 -16.90 6.35 18.96
CA ALA A 56 -16.51 7.71 18.68
C ALA A 56 -15.10 7.83 18.07
N GLY A 57 -14.91 8.88 17.26
CA GLY A 57 -13.62 9.24 16.67
C GLY A 57 -13.09 8.24 15.63
N ASN A 58 -11.86 8.47 15.16
CA ASN A 58 -11.17 7.55 14.25
C ASN A 58 -10.24 6.61 15.05
N CYS A 59 -9.76 5.53 14.44
CA CYS A 59 -8.92 4.52 15.09
C CYS A 59 -7.63 5.11 15.65
N LYS A 60 -7.09 6.14 15.00
CA LYS A 60 -5.94 6.92 15.48
C LYS A 60 -6.20 7.70 16.77
N ASN A 61 -7.46 7.87 17.18
CA ASN A 61 -7.84 8.58 18.40
C ASN A 61 -7.98 7.65 19.61
N ILE A 62 -7.86 6.33 19.42
CA ILE A 62 -7.86 5.37 20.51
C ILE A 62 -6.58 5.57 21.34
N THR A 63 -6.74 5.72 22.66
CA THR A 63 -5.65 6.02 23.59
C THR A 63 -5.35 4.88 24.56
N ASN A 64 -6.18 3.85 24.58
CA ASN A 64 -6.02 2.66 25.42
C ASN A 64 -5.69 1.45 24.52
N LEU A 65 -4.64 0.72 24.89
CA LEU A 65 -4.19 -0.46 24.15
C LEU A 65 -5.22 -1.60 24.20
N LYS A 66 -5.90 -1.78 25.33
CA LYS A 66 -6.92 -2.82 25.51
C LYS A 66 -8.16 -2.53 24.67
N ASP A 67 -8.62 -1.28 24.66
CA ASP A 67 -9.75 -0.86 23.81
C ASP A 67 -9.41 -1.01 22.31
N LEU A 68 -8.13 -0.82 21.95
CA LEU A 68 -7.66 -1.05 20.59
C LEU A 68 -7.70 -2.53 20.23
N GLU A 69 -7.19 -3.40 21.12
CA GLU A 69 -7.21 -4.85 20.96
C GLU A 69 -8.63 -5.38 20.77
N GLU A 70 -9.55 -4.98 21.65
CA GLU A 70 -10.96 -5.37 21.62
C GLU A 70 -11.62 -4.92 20.31
N GLN A 71 -11.47 -3.65 19.92
CA GLN A 71 -12.08 -3.12 18.70
C GLN A 71 -11.58 -3.81 17.42
N ILE A 72 -10.29 -4.14 17.34
CA ILE A 72 -9.73 -4.84 16.18
C ILE A 72 -10.16 -6.31 16.18
N SER A 73 -10.18 -6.95 17.34
CA SER A 73 -10.62 -8.34 17.51
C SER A 73 -12.06 -8.54 17.08
N ASP A 74 -12.96 -7.66 17.55
CA ASP A 74 -14.37 -7.68 17.15
C ASP A 74 -14.50 -7.45 15.64
N TYR A 75 -13.74 -6.51 15.08
CA TYR A 75 -13.77 -6.25 13.65
C TYR A 75 -13.33 -7.45 12.82
N VAL A 76 -12.22 -8.11 13.17
CA VAL A 76 -11.72 -9.31 12.48
C VAL A 76 -12.75 -10.44 12.52
N THR A 77 -13.51 -10.54 13.61
CA THR A 77 -14.56 -11.56 13.76
C THR A 77 -15.75 -11.34 12.82
N VAL A 78 -16.10 -10.07 12.56
CA VAL A 78 -17.31 -9.72 11.79
C VAL A 78 -17.04 -9.23 10.35
N MET A 79 -15.78 -9.03 9.96
CA MET A 79 -15.44 -8.47 8.66
C MET A 79 -15.86 -9.42 7.52
N LYS A 80 -16.70 -8.90 6.62
CA LYS A 80 -17.21 -9.63 5.45
C LYS A 80 -17.19 -8.76 4.21
N GLN A 81 -17.20 -9.42 3.05
CA GLN A 81 -17.38 -8.80 1.75
C GLN A 81 -18.79 -8.19 1.61
N GLN A 82 -18.99 -7.35 0.60
CA GLN A 82 -20.29 -6.70 0.37
C GLN A 82 -21.41 -7.70 0.06
N ASN A 83 -21.06 -8.81 -0.60
CA ASN A 83 -21.95 -9.94 -0.90
C ASN A 83 -22.23 -10.84 0.32
N GLY A 84 -21.64 -10.54 1.50
CA GLY A 84 -21.78 -11.33 2.72
C GLY A 84 -20.82 -12.51 2.84
N GLU A 85 -19.96 -12.75 1.85
CA GLU A 85 -18.94 -13.79 1.90
C GLU A 85 -17.78 -13.40 2.81
N GLU A 86 -17.04 -14.42 3.25
CA GLU A 86 -15.81 -14.25 4.00
C GLU A 86 -14.71 -13.67 3.12
N TYR A 87 -13.79 -12.92 3.74
CA TYR A 87 -12.57 -12.49 3.07
C TYR A 87 -11.58 -13.64 2.99
N SER A 88 -10.73 -13.64 1.94
CA SER A 88 -9.59 -14.56 1.89
C SER A 88 -8.60 -14.30 3.03
N ILE A 89 -7.89 -15.33 3.45
CA ILE A 89 -6.85 -15.26 4.50
C ILE A 89 -5.86 -14.13 4.22
N SER A 90 -5.39 -14.01 2.98
CA SER A 90 -4.45 -12.95 2.57
C SER A 90 -5.04 -11.55 2.74
N SER A 91 -6.34 -11.38 2.53
CA SER A 91 -7.02 -10.09 2.72
C SER A 91 -7.09 -9.69 4.18
N ILE A 92 -7.38 -10.65 5.08
CA ILE A 92 -7.40 -10.42 6.53
C ILE A 92 -6.00 -10.05 7.04
N ILE A 93 -4.96 -10.75 6.58
CA ILE A 93 -3.57 -10.41 6.92
C ILE A 93 -3.21 -9.00 6.43
N ASN A 94 -3.66 -8.62 5.22
CA ASN A 94 -3.44 -7.28 4.69
C ASN A 94 -4.12 -6.18 5.53
N VAL A 95 -5.30 -6.45 6.11
CA VAL A 95 -5.94 -5.54 7.08
C VAL A 95 -5.04 -5.31 8.28
N MET A 96 -4.48 -6.37 8.87
CA MET A 96 -3.58 -6.27 10.02
C MET A 96 -2.38 -5.38 9.72
N HIS A 97 -1.73 -5.59 8.57
CA HIS A 97 -0.60 -4.74 8.15
C HIS A 97 -1.02 -3.28 7.91
N ALA A 98 -2.16 -3.05 7.25
CA ALA A 98 -2.66 -1.72 6.97
C ALA A 98 -2.97 -0.92 8.26
N LEU A 99 -3.65 -1.56 9.21
CA LEU A 99 -3.95 -0.97 10.52
C LEU A 99 -2.67 -0.71 11.31
N ASN A 100 -1.75 -1.69 11.36
CA ASN A 100 -0.48 -1.56 12.09
C ASN A 100 0.34 -0.37 11.55
N GLN A 101 0.45 -0.26 10.22
CA GLN A 101 1.12 0.85 9.57
C GLN A 101 0.46 2.19 9.90
N HIS A 102 -0.87 2.29 9.80
CA HIS A 102 -1.58 3.53 10.04
C HIS A 102 -1.46 4.00 11.49
N LEU A 103 -1.61 3.10 12.45
CA LEU A 103 -1.45 3.40 13.87
C LEU A 103 -0.03 3.90 14.15
N ASN A 104 1.00 3.27 13.56
CA ASN A 104 2.39 3.72 13.68
C ASN A 104 2.72 5.02 12.94
N MET A 105 1.85 5.51 12.07
CA MET A 105 2.00 6.84 11.46
C MET A 105 1.28 7.94 12.23
N TYR A 106 0.10 7.66 12.79
CA TYR A 106 -0.81 8.73 13.24
C TYR A 106 -1.33 8.60 14.66
N SER A 107 -1.23 7.44 15.31
CA SER A 107 -1.76 7.22 16.66
C SER A 107 -0.85 7.82 17.74
N PRO A 108 -1.39 8.28 18.88
CA PRO A 108 -0.58 8.56 20.07
C PRO A 108 -0.09 7.29 20.77
N LEU A 109 -0.68 6.11 20.50
CA LEU A 109 -0.31 4.82 21.13
C LEU A 109 1.07 4.28 20.71
N ARG A 110 1.77 4.98 19.82
CA ARG A 110 3.02 4.49 19.23
C ARG A 110 4.13 4.32 20.28
N PRO A 111 4.93 3.26 20.21
CA PRO A 111 4.91 2.20 19.19
C PRO A 111 3.84 1.12 19.45
N VAL A 112 3.17 0.71 18.38
CA VAL A 112 2.22 -0.41 18.38
C VAL A 112 2.75 -1.48 17.42
N ASP A 113 2.60 -2.74 17.75
CA ASP A 113 2.85 -3.85 16.85
C ASP A 113 1.71 -4.86 16.92
N LEU A 114 0.70 -4.65 16.06
CA LEU A 114 -0.45 -5.55 15.95
C LEU A 114 -0.07 -6.97 15.49
N LEU A 115 1.19 -7.21 15.12
CA LEU A 115 1.70 -8.52 14.70
C LEU A 115 2.48 -9.21 15.83
N ASP A 116 2.70 -8.53 16.97
CA ASP A 116 3.32 -9.10 18.15
C ASP A 116 2.25 -9.71 19.07
N GLN A 117 2.18 -11.04 19.07
CA GLN A 117 1.31 -11.83 19.94
C GLN A 117 1.51 -11.50 21.43
N LYS A 118 2.69 -11.04 21.85
CA LYS A 118 2.90 -10.65 23.26
C LYS A 118 2.21 -9.35 23.60
N GLN A 119 2.08 -8.44 22.64
CA GLN A 119 1.41 -7.16 22.84
C GLN A 119 -0.11 -7.29 22.72
N PHE A 120 -0.59 -8.19 21.85
CA PHE A 120 -2.01 -8.42 21.59
C PHE A 120 -2.39 -9.91 21.59
N PRO A 121 -2.32 -10.58 22.75
CA PRO A 121 -2.54 -12.02 22.84
C PRO A 121 -3.96 -12.45 22.45
N ASP A 122 -4.99 -11.69 22.84
CA ASP A 122 -6.39 -12.05 22.57
C ASP A 122 -6.72 -11.85 21.10
N LEU A 123 -6.22 -10.77 20.50
CA LEU A 123 -6.33 -10.53 19.06
C LEU A 123 -5.73 -11.67 18.23
N HIS A 124 -4.54 -12.15 18.61
CA HIS A 124 -3.89 -13.24 17.90
C HIS A 124 -4.64 -14.57 18.05
N LEU A 125 -5.19 -14.86 19.23
CA LEU A 125 -6.03 -16.05 19.42
C LEU A 125 -7.29 -16.01 18.53
N ILE A 126 -7.94 -14.86 18.43
CA ILE A 126 -9.13 -14.67 17.60
C ILE A 126 -8.76 -14.73 16.11
N LEU A 127 -7.68 -14.07 15.71
CA LEU A 127 -7.18 -14.09 14.34
C LEU A 127 -6.82 -15.52 13.92
N ASP A 128 -6.05 -16.25 14.73
CA ASP A 128 -5.67 -17.65 14.45
C ASP A 128 -6.90 -18.55 14.30
N GLY A 129 -7.88 -18.40 15.20
CA GLY A 129 -9.16 -19.11 15.12
C GLY A 129 -9.90 -18.81 13.81
N LYS A 130 -10.01 -17.53 13.44
CA LYS A 130 -10.66 -17.10 12.20
C LYS A 130 -9.95 -17.63 10.96
N LEU A 131 -8.62 -17.54 10.91
CA LEU A 131 -7.85 -18.04 9.78
C LEU A 131 -7.96 -19.56 9.64
N LYS A 132 -8.01 -20.29 10.76
CA LYS A 132 -8.20 -21.75 10.76
C LYS A 132 -9.60 -22.16 10.29
N GLU A 133 -10.64 -21.43 10.66
CA GLU A 133 -12.00 -21.68 10.15
C GLU A 133 -12.03 -21.51 8.61
N LEU A 134 -11.46 -20.41 8.11
CA LEU A 134 -11.37 -20.16 6.67
C LEU A 134 -10.54 -21.20 5.95
N ALA A 135 -9.50 -21.70 6.61
CA ALA A 135 -8.68 -22.78 6.11
C ALA A 135 -9.45 -24.07 5.90
N GLU A 136 -10.24 -24.46 6.89
CA GLU A 136 -11.06 -25.67 6.82
C GLU A 136 -12.14 -25.55 5.74
N LEU A 137 -12.70 -24.36 5.53
CA LEU A 137 -13.63 -24.07 4.44
C LEU A 137 -12.97 -24.17 3.06
N GLU A 138 -11.77 -23.58 2.89
CA GLU A 138 -11.01 -23.65 1.63
C GLU A 138 -10.52 -25.07 1.31
N ILE A 139 -10.20 -25.90 2.31
CA ILE A 139 -9.76 -27.30 2.12
C ILE A 139 -10.88 -28.21 1.60
N THR A 140 -12.16 -27.85 1.78
CA THR A 140 -13.28 -28.65 1.25
C THR A 140 -13.40 -28.60 -0.28
N ASP A 141 -12.70 -27.68 -0.93
CA ASP A 141 -12.48 -27.62 -2.37
C ASP A 141 -10.98 -27.84 -2.67
N GLU A 142 -10.59 -29.10 -2.90
CA GLU A 142 -9.26 -29.61 -3.35
C GLU A 142 -7.99 -28.73 -3.09
N ASP A 143 -7.09 -29.29 -2.26
CA ASP A 143 -5.63 -29.03 -2.14
C ASP A 143 -5.08 -28.06 -1.05
N VAL A 144 -4.78 -28.68 0.11
CA VAL A 144 -3.61 -28.57 1.02
C VAL A 144 -2.79 -27.26 1.15
N TYR A 145 -2.75 -26.81 2.41
CA TYR A 145 -1.98 -25.72 3.04
C TYR A 145 -0.46 -25.73 2.93
N ILE A 146 0.10 -24.51 2.90
CA ILE A 146 1.35 -24.18 3.61
C ILE A 146 1.09 -23.08 4.64
N TYR A 147 0.82 -23.47 5.88
CA TYR A 147 1.22 -22.67 7.04
C TYR A 147 2.72 -22.86 7.23
N GLN A 148 3.53 -21.83 6.95
CA GLN A 148 4.93 -21.81 7.37
C GLN A 148 5.21 -20.53 8.14
N ASP A 149 5.62 -20.73 9.39
CA ASP A 149 6.53 -19.91 10.20
C ASP A 149 6.52 -18.40 9.89
N GLN A 150 5.84 -17.65 10.76
CA GLN A 150 6.04 -16.21 10.91
C GLN A 150 7.42 -15.92 11.52
N ASN A 151 8.48 -16.15 10.75
CA ASN A 151 9.81 -15.69 11.08
C ASN A 151 10.73 -15.57 9.87
N THR A 152 10.23 -15.10 8.72
CA THR A 152 11.09 -14.44 7.73
C THR A 152 10.32 -13.45 6.88
N LEU A 153 10.83 -12.23 6.86
CA LEU A 153 10.42 -11.15 5.98
C LEU A 153 10.51 -11.58 4.51
N THR A 154 9.38 -11.55 3.79
CA THR A 154 9.41 -11.30 2.33
C THR A 154 8.31 -10.32 1.96
N SER A 155 8.60 -9.04 2.19
CA SER A 155 8.12 -7.98 1.31
C SER A 155 8.63 -8.29 -0.09
N CYS A 156 7.76 -8.84 -0.94
CA CYS A 156 7.77 -8.77 -2.41
C CYS A 156 6.80 -9.83 -2.94
N ARG A 157 5.52 -9.47 -3.16
CA ARG A 157 4.72 -9.98 -4.27
C ARG A 157 3.52 -9.07 -4.50
N THR A 158 3.68 -8.22 -5.50
CA THR A 158 2.61 -7.55 -6.22
C THR A 158 1.72 -8.62 -6.84
N THR A 159 0.52 -8.83 -6.29
CA THR A 159 -0.61 -9.30 -7.09
C THR A 159 -1.58 -8.15 -7.18
N SER A 160 -1.57 -7.50 -8.33
CA SER A 160 -2.63 -6.60 -8.77
C SER A 160 -3.93 -7.39 -8.83
N MET A 161 -4.74 -7.36 -7.76
CA MET A 161 -6.15 -7.68 -7.91
C MET A 161 -6.84 -6.44 -8.46
N ILE A 162 -7.10 -6.49 -9.75
CA ILE A 162 -8.00 -5.60 -10.47
C ILE A 162 -9.38 -5.80 -9.83
N ILE A 163 -9.84 -4.83 -9.03
CA ILE A 163 -11.25 -4.75 -8.67
C ILE A 163 -11.97 -4.09 -9.85
N ASN A 164 -12.55 -4.92 -10.71
CA ASN A 164 -13.70 -4.52 -11.52
C ASN A 164 -14.94 -4.57 -10.62
N GLU A 165 -15.13 -3.56 -9.77
CA GLU A 165 -16.47 -3.19 -9.32
C GLU A 165 -16.96 -2.17 -10.34
N GLN A 166 -17.69 -2.63 -11.34
CA GLN A 166 -18.45 -1.75 -12.21
C GLN A 166 -19.45 -0.99 -11.34
N ASN A 167 -19.19 0.31 -11.16
CA ASN A 167 -20.19 1.27 -10.74
C ASN A 167 -21.38 1.15 -11.69
N ASN A 168 -22.49 0.62 -11.19
CA ASN A 168 -23.77 0.71 -11.88
C ASN A 168 -24.77 1.37 -10.96
N ASP A 169 -24.57 2.66 -10.72
CA ASP A 169 -25.62 3.56 -10.29
C ASP A 169 -25.86 4.57 -11.41
N ASN A 170 -26.83 4.23 -12.26
CA ASN A 170 -27.56 5.20 -13.06
C ASN A 170 -28.24 6.20 -12.12
N GLN A 171 -27.65 7.39 -11.97
CA GLN A 171 -28.41 8.58 -11.63
C GLN A 171 -28.19 9.66 -12.69
N ASN A 172 -29.21 9.75 -13.54
CA ASN A 172 -29.51 10.83 -14.45
C ASN A 172 -29.66 12.15 -13.66
N ILE A 173 -28.70 13.07 -13.79
CA ILE A 173 -28.90 14.47 -13.39
C ILE A 173 -28.28 15.36 -14.48
N ASP A 174 -29.16 15.96 -15.25
CA ASP A 174 -28.91 17.00 -16.25
C ASP A 174 -28.65 18.34 -15.54
N ILE A 175 -27.41 18.85 -15.55
CA ILE A 175 -27.09 20.24 -15.19
C ILE A 175 -25.93 20.74 -16.04
N THR A 176 -26.15 21.87 -16.70
CA THR A 176 -25.28 22.62 -17.61
C THR A 176 -23.99 23.16 -16.97
N PRO A 177 -22.97 23.53 -17.77
CA PRO A 177 -21.63 23.83 -17.26
C PRO A 177 -21.48 25.32 -16.96
N ASP A 178 -21.23 25.69 -15.71
CA ASP A 178 -20.53 26.95 -15.42
C ASP A 178 -19.76 26.92 -14.09
N THR A 179 -18.45 27.10 -14.25
CA THR A 179 -17.50 27.80 -13.37
C THR A 179 -17.47 27.49 -11.87
N ILE A 180 -16.55 26.61 -11.45
CA ILE A 180 -15.91 26.70 -10.13
C ILE A 180 -14.38 26.56 -10.29
N SER A 181 -13.72 27.71 -10.13
CA SER A 181 -12.29 27.85 -9.90
C SER A 181 -11.92 27.21 -8.56
N THR A 182 -10.95 26.29 -8.56
CA THR A 182 -10.27 25.85 -7.33
C THR A 182 -8.75 26.05 -7.51
N PRO A 183 -8.09 26.82 -6.64
CA PRO A 183 -6.66 27.08 -6.77
C PRO A 183 -5.82 25.98 -6.09
N GLY A 184 -4.77 25.55 -6.78
CA GLY A 184 -3.57 25.01 -6.18
C GLY A 184 -3.57 23.51 -5.87
N PHE A 185 -3.08 22.71 -6.81
CA PHE A 185 -1.95 21.79 -6.62
C PHE A 185 -1.44 21.41 -8.02
N ARG A 186 -0.43 22.13 -8.52
CA ARG A 186 0.25 21.78 -9.77
C ARG A 186 1.08 20.52 -9.53
N SER A 187 0.77 19.44 -10.25
CA SER A 187 1.59 18.23 -10.25
C SER A 187 3.03 18.55 -10.67
N ALA A 188 4.02 17.98 -9.99
CA ALA A 188 5.44 18.15 -10.33
C ALA A 188 5.75 17.75 -11.79
N LEU A 189 4.95 16.84 -12.35
CA LEU A 189 5.03 16.43 -13.76
C LEU A 189 4.62 17.56 -14.72
N GLN A 190 3.69 18.44 -14.30
CA GLN A 190 3.24 19.57 -15.10
C GLN A 190 4.24 20.73 -15.07
N VAL A 191 4.88 20.96 -13.92
CA VAL A 191 5.98 21.92 -13.78
C VAL A 191 7.21 21.46 -14.58
N ALA A 192 7.51 20.16 -14.59
CA ALA A 192 8.60 19.61 -15.39
C ALA A 192 8.35 19.72 -16.90
N LYS A 193 7.11 19.50 -17.35
CA LYS A 193 6.74 19.63 -18.77
C LYS A 193 6.78 21.08 -19.26
N GLU A 194 6.35 22.04 -18.45
CA GLU A 194 6.44 23.47 -18.79
C GLU A 194 7.89 23.96 -18.85
N ASN A 195 8.76 23.50 -17.93
CA ASN A 195 10.18 23.87 -17.94
C ASN A 195 10.93 23.30 -19.15
N ILE A 196 10.59 22.10 -19.62
CA ILE A 196 11.18 21.52 -20.84
C ILE A 196 10.70 22.30 -22.08
N SER A 197 9.44 22.73 -22.11
CA SER A 197 8.89 23.53 -23.21
C SER A 197 9.56 24.92 -23.30
N LEU A 198 9.78 25.59 -22.16
CA LEU A 198 10.46 26.90 -22.12
C LEU A 198 11.95 26.82 -22.52
N GLN A 199 12.64 25.73 -22.18
CA GLN A 199 14.02 25.50 -22.61
C GLN A 199 14.13 25.25 -24.13
N GLN A 200 13.13 24.60 -24.74
CA GLN A 200 13.11 24.38 -26.21
C GLN A 200 12.79 25.68 -26.99
N VAL A 201 11.99 26.59 -26.42
CA VAL A 201 11.72 27.91 -27.03
C VAL A 201 12.95 28.82 -26.97
N SER A 202 13.70 28.80 -25.87
CA SER A 202 14.96 29.56 -25.75
C SER A 202 16.03 29.10 -26.74
N VAL A 203 16.18 27.80 -26.94
CA VAL A 203 17.21 27.23 -27.84
C VAL A 203 16.88 27.49 -29.33
N ASN A 204 15.60 27.64 -29.69
CA ASN A 204 15.19 27.92 -31.07
C ASN A 204 15.30 29.40 -31.47
N ASN A 205 15.27 30.34 -30.52
CA ASN A 205 15.42 31.77 -30.82
C ASN A 205 16.89 32.19 -31.03
N ASP A 206 17.85 31.51 -30.40
CA ASP A 206 19.28 31.82 -30.56
C ASP A 206 19.87 31.35 -31.90
N LYS A 207 19.20 30.43 -32.62
CA LYS A 207 19.66 29.95 -33.94
C LYS A 207 19.26 30.82 -35.12
N LYS A 208 18.43 31.85 -34.92
CA LYS A 208 17.91 32.71 -36.02
C LYS A 208 18.64 34.04 -36.21
N MET A 209 19.76 34.27 -35.51
CA MET A 209 20.48 35.56 -35.54
C MET A 209 21.92 35.48 -36.06
N LYS A 210 22.24 34.51 -36.91
CA LYS A 210 23.52 34.45 -37.65
C LYS A 210 23.32 34.02 -39.11
N GLU A 211 22.79 34.92 -39.94
CA GLU A 211 23.05 34.90 -41.39
C GLU A 211 23.74 36.21 -41.77
N PRO A 212 24.95 36.17 -42.35
CA PRO A 212 25.60 37.36 -42.87
C PRO A 212 24.99 37.72 -44.23
N ARG A 213 24.51 38.95 -44.37
CA ARG A 213 24.23 39.54 -45.68
C ARG A 213 25.54 39.61 -46.47
N LYS A 214 25.61 38.90 -47.60
CA LYS A 214 26.53 39.20 -48.69
C LYS A 214 25.89 40.21 -49.62
#